data_AF-A0A1L3GR62-F1
#
_entry.id   AF-A0A1L3GR62-F1
#
_cell.length_a   1.000
_cell.length_b   1.000
_cell.length_c   1.000
_cell.angle_alpha   90.00
_cell.angle_beta   90.00
_cell.angle_gamma   90.00
#
_symmetry.space_group_name_H-M   'P 1'
#
loop_
_entity.id
_entity.type
_entity.pdbx_description
1 polymer ?
#
loop_
_entity_poly.entity_id
_entity_poly.type
_entity_poly.pdbx_seq_one_letter_code
_entity_poly.pdbx_strand_id
1 'polypeptide(L)'
;MWSCAVFGLWWCGQLVELPGSLWSGGFIALQLFAAAQLLLPVLLLQPEKRDRFFYLFWAVTLLLSIWLINQLSPVGGWQSLLAAVKSSHLLLVATLIGAALARYVQRLWEIVPVCIVMTLADLGSWLGGPTAGFSREIQHYYLAPEGPPPLIDMFLVKLVIPGPAGLAPVFGISDWIMVAFFAIVAHRYAINDNLIGSPGETLARQIRICRYLPVSVVALFVAIVLAHATGLFIPALPLMALVMFLWYAVRLLLRQRPDKADDF
;
A
#
# COMPACT_ATOMS: atom_id res chain seq x y z
N MET A 1 -16.81 -0.22 2.05
CA MET A 1 -16.66 1.09 1.37
C MET A 1 -15.65 1.04 0.24
N TRP A 2 -14.37 0.70 0.46
CA TRP A 2 -13.38 0.63 -0.62
C TRP A 2 -13.74 -0.40 -1.70
N SER A 3 -14.22 -1.60 -1.35
CA SER A 3 -14.69 -2.57 -2.36
C SER A 3 -15.78 -2.01 -3.27
N CYS A 4 -16.71 -1.21 -2.70
CA CYS A 4 -17.78 -0.57 -3.45
C CYS A 4 -17.24 0.54 -4.36
N ALA A 5 -16.25 1.30 -3.90
CA ALA A 5 -15.58 2.33 -4.69
C ALA A 5 -14.82 1.70 -5.86
N VAL A 6 -14.05 0.63 -5.63
CA VAL A 6 -13.33 -0.11 -6.67
C VAL A 6 -14.30 -0.76 -7.66
N PHE A 7 -15.39 -1.37 -7.18
CA PHE A 7 -16.42 -1.91 -8.06
C PHE A 7 -17.12 -0.82 -8.89
N GLY A 8 -17.43 0.33 -8.29
CA GLY A 8 -17.97 1.48 -9.00
C GLY A 8 -17.01 2.04 -10.05
N LEU A 9 -15.72 2.13 -9.73
CA LEU A 9 -14.67 2.53 -10.67
C LEU A 9 -14.51 1.51 -11.80
N TRP A 10 -14.61 0.22 -11.51
CA TRP A 10 -14.60 -0.84 -12.52
C TRP A 10 -15.78 -0.67 -13.49
N TRP A 11 -16.99 -0.45 -12.97
CA TRP A 11 -18.17 -0.20 -13.79
C TRP A 11 -18.02 1.04 -14.67
N CYS A 12 -17.53 2.15 -14.10
CA CYS A 12 -17.24 3.37 -14.86
C CYS A 12 -16.12 3.17 -15.89
N GLY A 13 -15.11 2.36 -15.58
CA GLY A 13 -14.00 2.06 -16.46
C GLY A 13 -14.40 1.30 -17.72
N GLN A 14 -15.51 0.54 -17.69
CA GLN A 14 -16.07 -0.10 -18.88
C GLN A 14 -16.62 0.90 -19.91
N LEU A 15 -16.94 2.12 -19.49
CA LEU A 15 -17.46 3.18 -20.36
C LEU A 15 -16.34 3.96 -21.07
N VAL A 16 -15.08 3.71 -20.74
CA VAL A 16 -13.92 4.42 -21.30
C VAL A 16 -13.28 3.54 -22.38
N GLU A 17 -13.62 3.80 -23.64
CA GLU A 17 -13.20 2.98 -24.79
C GLU A 17 -11.72 3.17 -25.20
N LEU A 18 -11.04 4.22 -24.73
CA LEU A 18 -9.66 4.55 -25.12
C LEU A 18 -8.72 4.50 -23.91
N PRO A 19 -7.97 3.39 -23.72
CA PRO A 19 -7.00 3.26 -22.63
C PRO A 19 -5.74 4.09 -22.93
N GLY A 20 -5.79 5.38 -22.60
CA GLY A 20 -4.58 6.22 -22.53
C GLY A 20 -3.79 5.92 -21.25
N SER A 21 -2.46 5.91 -21.30
CA SER A 21 -1.62 5.66 -20.10
C SER A 21 -1.90 6.65 -18.96
N LEU A 22 -2.28 7.88 -19.30
CA LEU A 22 -2.72 8.91 -18.36
C LEU A 22 -3.99 8.50 -17.59
N TRP A 23 -4.93 7.83 -18.25
CA TRP A 23 -6.15 7.35 -17.60
C TRP A 23 -5.83 6.23 -16.61
N SER A 24 -4.99 5.27 -16.99
CA SER A 24 -4.54 4.21 -16.08
C SER A 24 -3.82 4.79 -14.86
N GLY A 25 -2.93 5.76 -15.06
CA GLY A 25 -2.27 6.47 -13.96
C GLY A 25 -3.26 7.18 -13.05
N GLY A 26 -4.25 7.88 -13.62
CA GLY A 26 -5.32 8.55 -12.86
C GLY A 26 -6.18 7.59 -12.02
N PHE A 27 -6.56 6.45 -12.58
CA PHE A 27 -7.33 5.42 -11.87
C PHE A 27 -6.53 4.80 -10.72
N ILE A 28 -5.24 4.53 -10.92
CA ILE A 28 -4.35 4.04 -9.86
C ILE A 28 -4.22 5.10 -8.75
N ALA A 29 -3.96 6.36 -9.12
CA ALA A 29 -3.84 7.46 -8.16
C ALA A 29 -5.12 7.61 -7.30
N LEU A 30 -6.29 7.55 -7.94
CA LEU A 30 -7.58 7.65 -7.25
C LEU A 30 -7.81 6.47 -6.29
N GLN A 31 -7.51 5.25 -6.70
CA GLN A 31 -7.68 4.05 -5.86
C GLN A 31 -6.69 4.04 -4.68
N LEU A 32 -5.44 4.44 -4.91
CA LEU A 32 -4.44 4.60 -3.85
C LEU A 32 -4.82 5.72 -2.89
N PHE A 33 -5.35 6.84 -3.39
CA PHE A 33 -5.87 7.92 -2.57
C PHE A 33 -7.06 7.47 -1.72
N ALA A 34 -7.99 6.71 -2.30
CA ALA A 34 -9.10 6.10 -1.57
C ALA A 34 -8.62 5.10 -0.51
N ALA A 35 -7.60 4.29 -0.83
CA ALA A 35 -6.98 3.37 0.12
C ALA A 35 -6.26 4.12 1.25
N ALA A 36 -5.63 5.26 0.96
CA ALA A 36 -5.03 6.13 1.96
C ALA A 36 -6.04 6.64 2.99
N GLN A 37 -7.29 6.92 2.57
CA GLN A 37 -8.33 7.34 3.51
C GLN A 37 -8.66 6.25 4.54
N LEU A 38 -8.46 4.98 4.21
CA LEU A 38 -8.67 3.85 5.14
C LEU A 38 -7.61 3.79 6.24
N LEU A 39 -6.50 4.51 6.11
CA LEU A 39 -5.47 4.58 7.16
C LEU A 39 -5.90 5.51 8.31
N LEU A 40 -6.81 6.47 8.08
CA LEU A 40 -7.21 7.47 9.09
C LEU A 40 -7.72 6.84 10.41
N PRO A 41 -8.63 5.83 10.40
CA PRO A 41 -9.05 5.18 11.65
C PRO A 41 -7.90 4.47 12.37
N VAL A 42 -6.94 3.93 11.60
CA VAL A 42 -5.81 3.17 12.15
C VAL A 42 -4.81 4.09 12.86
N LEU A 43 -4.68 5.34 12.44
CA LEU A 43 -3.88 6.35 13.14
C LEU A 43 -4.39 6.61 14.57
N LEU A 44 -5.68 6.40 14.82
CA LEU A 44 -6.28 6.59 16.15
C LEU A 44 -6.15 5.35 17.06
N LEU A 45 -5.64 4.23 16.53
CA LEU A 45 -5.47 3.02 17.33
C LEU A 45 -4.35 3.23 18.36
N GLN A 46 -4.74 3.32 19.62
CA GLN A 46 -3.78 3.44 20.70
C GLN A 46 -2.96 2.16 20.88
N PRO A 47 -1.68 2.28 21.24
CA PRO A 47 -0.86 1.13 21.57
C PRO A 47 -1.30 0.52 22.90
N GLU A 48 -2.17 -0.48 22.86
CA GLU A 48 -2.51 -1.27 24.03
C GLU A 48 -1.48 -2.37 24.28
N LYS A 49 -1.19 -2.64 25.57
CA LYS A 49 -0.39 -3.81 25.96
C LYS A 49 -1.20 -5.06 25.65
N ARG A 50 -0.75 -5.82 24.64
CA ARG A 50 -1.32 -7.12 24.25
C ARG A 50 -0.26 -8.19 24.43
N ASP A 51 -0.68 -9.40 24.78
CA ASP A 51 0.22 -10.54 24.94
C ASP A 51 0.64 -11.11 23.58
N ARG A 52 1.62 -12.03 23.59
CA ARG A 52 2.10 -12.69 22.36
C ARG A 52 1.03 -13.59 21.76
N PHE A 53 0.18 -14.21 22.59
CA PHE A 53 -0.90 -15.09 22.14
C PHE A 53 -1.96 -14.32 21.36
N PHE A 54 -2.29 -13.09 21.75
CA PHE A 54 -3.18 -12.21 21.00
C PHE A 54 -2.66 -12.00 19.57
N TYR A 55 -1.37 -11.67 19.41
CA TYR A 55 -0.79 -11.47 18.08
C TYR A 55 -0.74 -12.76 17.27
N LEU A 56 -0.39 -13.90 17.89
CA LEU A 56 -0.36 -15.20 17.21
C LEU A 56 -1.77 -15.62 16.77
N PHE A 57 -2.75 -15.51 17.66
CA PHE A 57 -4.14 -15.81 17.39
C PHE A 57 -4.64 -14.98 16.20
N TRP A 58 -4.48 -13.66 16.26
CA TRP A 58 -4.91 -12.78 15.17
C TRP A 58 -4.13 -13.01 13.87
N ALA A 59 -2.83 -13.29 13.94
CA ALA A 59 -2.05 -13.62 12.74
C ALA A 59 -2.59 -14.88 12.06
N VAL A 60 -2.90 -15.93 12.82
CA VAL A 60 -3.53 -17.15 12.31
C VAL A 60 -4.93 -16.87 11.76
N THR A 61 -5.76 -16.11 12.48
CA THR A 61 -7.10 -15.73 12.01
C THR A 61 -7.06 -14.95 10.71
N LEU A 62 -6.16 -13.95 10.58
CA LEU A 62 -6.00 -13.16 9.36
C LEU A 62 -5.50 -14.03 8.20
N LEU A 63 -4.53 -14.92 8.44
CA LEU A 63 -4.03 -15.85 7.42
C LEU A 63 -5.12 -16.82 6.94
N LEU A 64 -5.86 -17.42 7.87
CA LEU A 64 -6.99 -18.29 7.55
C LEU A 64 -8.08 -17.54 6.79
N SER A 65 -8.34 -16.28 7.11
CA SER A 65 -9.32 -15.47 6.40
C SER A 65 -8.89 -15.18 4.95
N ILE A 66 -7.60 -14.90 4.71
CA ILE A 66 -7.03 -14.75 3.36
C ILE A 66 -7.14 -16.06 2.59
N TRP A 67 -6.83 -17.17 3.24
CA TRP A 67 -6.93 -18.49 2.60
C TRP A 67 -8.39 -18.81 2.23
N LEU A 68 -9.32 -18.65 3.17
CA LEU A 68 -10.74 -18.97 2.99
C LEU A 68 -11.39 -18.13 1.89
N ILE A 69 -11.12 -16.81 1.87
CA ILE A 69 -11.69 -15.95 0.82
C ILE A 69 -11.14 -16.29 -0.57
N ASN A 70 -9.91 -16.79 -0.64
CA ASN A 70 -9.31 -17.22 -1.90
C ASN A 70 -9.85 -18.54 -2.43
N GLN A 71 -10.44 -19.40 -1.57
CA GLN A 71 -11.14 -20.61 -2.02
C GLN A 71 -12.42 -20.28 -2.81
N LEU A 72 -12.97 -19.08 -2.65
CA LEU A 72 -14.13 -18.64 -3.42
C LEU A 72 -13.71 -18.36 -4.87
N SER A 73 -14.28 -19.12 -5.80
CA SER A 73 -14.11 -18.98 -7.25
C SER A 73 -15.48 -18.79 -7.92
N PRO A 74 -16.03 -17.57 -7.90
CA PRO A 74 -17.31 -17.25 -8.51
C PRO A 74 -17.15 -17.17 -10.02
N VAL A 75 -18.20 -17.59 -10.72
CA VAL A 75 -18.26 -17.62 -12.18
C VAL A 75 -19.05 -16.39 -12.67
N GLY A 76 -18.63 -15.78 -13.78
CA GLY A 76 -19.34 -14.68 -14.44
C GLY A 76 -19.17 -13.31 -13.77
N GLY A 77 -20.19 -12.45 -13.84
CA GLY A 77 -20.10 -11.04 -13.41
C GLY A 77 -19.76 -10.79 -11.93
N TRP A 78 -19.85 -11.81 -11.08
CA TRP A 78 -19.46 -11.76 -9.66
C TRP A 78 -17.95 -11.82 -9.44
N GLN A 79 -17.18 -12.21 -10.46
CA GLN A 79 -15.72 -12.34 -10.37
C GLN A 79 -15.04 -10.99 -10.03
N SER A 80 -15.46 -9.90 -10.67
CA SER A 80 -14.90 -8.57 -10.44
C SER A 80 -15.20 -8.05 -9.03
N LEU A 81 -16.43 -8.29 -8.54
CA LEU A 81 -16.80 -7.93 -7.18
C LEU A 81 -15.98 -8.71 -6.16
N LEU A 82 -15.82 -10.02 -6.35
CA LEU A 82 -15.02 -10.82 -5.42
C LEU A 82 -13.54 -10.42 -5.47
N ALA A 83 -12.98 -10.15 -6.64
CA ALA A 83 -11.60 -9.68 -6.76
C ALA A 83 -11.39 -8.32 -6.05
N ALA A 84 -12.37 -7.41 -6.13
CA ALA A 84 -12.35 -6.17 -5.34
C ALA A 84 -12.43 -6.46 -3.82
N VAL A 85 -13.30 -7.37 -3.39
CA VAL A 85 -13.40 -7.77 -1.97
C VAL A 85 -12.11 -8.43 -1.47
N LYS A 86 -11.50 -9.33 -2.25
CA LYS A 86 -10.20 -9.95 -1.94
C LYS A 86 -9.11 -8.89 -1.76
N SER A 87 -9.06 -7.92 -2.67
CA SER A 87 -8.09 -6.81 -2.61
C SER A 87 -8.32 -5.91 -1.39
N SER A 88 -9.57 -5.57 -1.07
CA SER A 88 -9.91 -4.85 0.18
C SER A 88 -9.48 -5.60 1.42
N HIS A 89 -9.68 -6.91 1.43
CA HIS A 89 -9.32 -7.76 2.56
C HIS A 89 -7.81 -7.78 2.77
N LEU A 90 -7.04 -7.92 1.68
CA LEU A 90 -5.59 -7.82 1.71
C LEU A 90 -5.11 -6.45 2.21
N LEU A 91 -5.71 -5.36 1.74
CA LEU A 91 -5.39 -4.01 2.23
C LEU A 91 -5.66 -3.86 3.73
N LEU A 92 -6.79 -4.39 4.22
CA LEU A 92 -7.13 -4.38 5.63
C LEU A 92 -6.09 -5.16 6.45
N VAL A 93 -5.81 -6.41 6.06
CA VAL A 93 -4.82 -7.28 6.74
C VAL A 93 -3.45 -6.61 6.76
N ALA A 94 -2.99 -6.12 5.61
CA ALA A 94 -1.72 -5.41 5.48
C ALA A 94 -1.65 -4.17 6.39
N THR A 95 -2.74 -3.39 6.46
CA THR A 95 -2.80 -2.21 7.31
C THR A 95 -2.69 -2.59 8.79
N LEU A 96 -3.37 -3.65 9.22
CA LEU A 96 -3.30 -4.15 10.60
C LEU A 96 -1.91 -4.68 10.95
N ILE A 97 -1.27 -5.40 10.03
CA ILE A 97 0.11 -5.87 10.20
C ILE A 97 1.08 -4.69 10.29
N GLY A 98 0.99 -3.72 9.37
CA GLY A 98 1.80 -2.50 9.40
C GLY A 98 1.63 -1.73 10.71
N ALA A 99 0.39 -1.63 11.21
CA ALA A 99 0.09 -1.04 12.50
C ALA A 99 0.69 -1.81 13.68
N ALA A 100 0.65 -3.14 13.64
CA ALA A 100 1.27 -3.98 14.67
C ALA A 100 2.80 -3.84 14.66
N LEU A 101 3.43 -3.85 13.47
CA LEU A 101 4.88 -3.68 13.32
C LEU A 101 5.36 -2.30 13.79
N ALA A 102 4.64 -1.25 13.42
CA ALA A 102 4.95 0.12 13.84
C ALA A 102 4.97 0.28 15.37
N ARG A 103 4.30 -0.62 16.13
CA ARG A 103 4.33 -0.61 17.59
C ARG A 103 5.70 -0.88 18.18
N TYR A 104 6.50 -1.71 17.51
CA TYR A 104 7.80 -2.13 18.01
C TYR A 104 8.90 -1.10 17.76
N VAL A 105 8.62 -0.06 16.96
CA VAL A 105 9.53 1.08 16.80
C VAL A 105 9.43 1.97 18.04
N GLN A 106 10.44 1.90 18.89
CA GLN A 106 10.59 2.71 20.10
C GLN A 106 11.37 3.99 19.84
N ARG A 107 12.31 3.98 18.89
CA ARG A 107 13.08 5.16 18.50
C ARG A 107 13.01 5.39 16.99
N LEU A 108 12.92 6.64 16.55
CA LEU A 108 12.81 7.00 15.12
C LEU A 108 13.97 6.44 14.29
N TRP A 109 15.18 6.35 14.86
CA TRP A 109 16.34 5.80 14.15
C TRP A 109 16.23 4.28 13.89
N GLU A 110 15.37 3.54 14.60
CA GLU A 110 15.14 2.10 14.37
C GLU A 110 14.47 1.84 13.00
N ILE A 111 13.95 2.89 12.35
CA ILE A 111 13.48 2.81 10.96
C ILE A 111 14.65 2.50 10.01
N VAL A 112 15.87 2.96 10.31
CA VAL A 112 17.06 2.72 9.48
C VAL A 112 17.33 1.23 9.29
N PRO A 113 17.55 0.42 10.34
CA PRO A 113 17.76 -1.01 10.18
C PRO A 113 16.54 -1.72 9.57
N VAL A 114 15.30 -1.29 9.87
CA VAL A 114 14.09 -1.84 9.25
C VAL A 114 14.11 -1.63 7.72
N CYS A 115 14.39 -0.42 7.25
CA CYS A 115 14.48 -0.13 5.82
C CYS A 115 15.64 -0.86 5.15
N ILE A 116 16.78 -1.03 5.83
CA ILE A 116 17.91 -1.81 5.31
C ILE A 116 17.50 -3.26 5.10
N VAL A 117 16.94 -3.91 6.13
CA VAL A 117 16.48 -5.30 6.04
C VAL A 117 15.41 -5.46 4.97
N MET A 118 14.45 -4.54 4.92
CA MET A 118 13.39 -4.52 3.90
C MET A 118 13.96 -4.37 2.48
N THR A 119 14.87 -3.43 2.28
CA THR A 119 15.52 -3.17 0.98
C THR A 119 16.34 -4.38 0.53
N LEU A 120 17.09 -5.00 1.46
CA LEU A 120 17.85 -6.22 1.18
C LEU A 120 16.93 -7.40 0.87
N ALA A 121 15.80 -7.54 1.57
CA ALA A 121 14.83 -8.58 1.29
C ALA A 121 14.22 -8.39 -0.09
N ASP A 122 13.80 -7.18 -0.45
CA ASP A 122 13.20 -6.87 -1.75
C ASP A 122 14.20 -7.05 -2.89
N LEU A 123 15.40 -6.50 -2.76
CA LEU A 123 16.47 -6.64 -3.75
C LEU A 123 16.97 -8.08 -3.87
N GLY A 124 17.13 -8.79 -2.75
CA GLY A 124 17.51 -10.20 -2.76
C GLY A 124 16.44 -11.06 -3.45
N SER A 125 15.17 -10.76 -3.17
CA SER A 125 14.04 -11.42 -3.80
C SER A 125 13.96 -11.14 -5.31
N TRP A 126 14.34 -9.93 -5.73
CA TRP A 126 14.41 -9.51 -7.12
C TRP A 126 15.62 -10.08 -7.88
N LEU A 127 16.82 -10.08 -7.28
CA LEU A 127 18.07 -10.47 -7.94
C LEU A 127 18.24 -11.97 -8.12
N GLY A 128 17.78 -12.78 -7.16
CA GLY A 128 18.00 -14.23 -7.17
C GLY A 128 16.96 -15.02 -6.40
N GLY A 129 15.91 -14.37 -5.92
CA GLY A 129 14.83 -14.99 -5.18
C GLY A 129 13.64 -15.36 -6.05
N PRO A 130 12.60 -15.92 -5.42
CA PRO A 130 11.44 -16.46 -6.13
C PRO A 130 10.60 -15.36 -6.82
N THR A 131 10.77 -14.08 -6.47
CA THR A 131 10.02 -12.95 -7.06
C THR A 131 10.36 -12.69 -8.53
N ALA A 132 11.59 -12.98 -8.99
CA ALA A 132 11.90 -12.95 -10.42
C ALA A 132 11.17 -14.06 -11.19
N GLY A 133 11.04 -15.25 -10.59
CA GLY A 133 10.25 -16.35 -11.14
C GLY A 133 8.76 -16.04 -11.15
N PHE A 134 8.24 -15.54 -10.03
CA PHE A 134 6.84 -15.16 -9.88
C PHE A 134 6.42 -14.01 -10.80
N SER A 135 7.28 -13.00 -10.99
CA SER A 135 6.99 -11.90 -11.91
C SER A 135 6.82 -12.41 -13.34
N ARG A 136 7.63 -13.39 -13.77
CA ARG A 136 7.48 -14.06 -15.07
C ARG A 136 6.20 -14.89 -15.16
N GLU A 137 5.86 -15.61 -14.10
CA GLU A 137 4.64 -16.44 -14.04
C GLU A 137 3.36 -15.59 -14.07
N ILE A 138 3.33 -14.49 -13.31
CA ILE A 138 2.25 -13.49 -13.33
C ILE A 138 2.16 -12.85 -14.73
N GLN A 139 3.30 -12.38 -15.27
CA GLN A 139 3.31 -11.76 -16.59
C GLN A 139 2.81 -12.73 -17.66
N HIS A 140 3.22 -13.99 -17.63
CA HIS A 140 2.75 -15.02 -18.55
C HIS A 140 1.24 -15.25 -18.41
N TYR A 141 0.73 -15.44 -17.19
CA TYR A 141 -0.70 -15.66 -16.94
C TYR A 141 -1.57 -14.48 -17.40
N TYR A 142 -1.14 -13.25 -17.17
CA TYR A 142 -1.92 -12.07 -17.55
C TYR A 142 -1.79 -11.69 -19.04
N LEU A 143 -0.79 -12.21 -19.75
CA LEU A 143 -0.67 -12.10 -21.21
C LEU A 143 -1.46 -13.18 -21.95
N ALA A 144 -1.50 -14.41 -21.40
CA ALA A 144 -2.25 -15.54 -21.93
C ALA A 144 -2.88 -16.34 -20.76
N PRO A 145 -4.11 -15.99 -20.34
CA PRO A 145 -4.73 -16.60 -19.17
C PRO A 145 -5.19 -18.04 -19.48
N GLU A 146 -4.26 -18.98 -19.32
CA GLU A 146 -4.50 -20.41 -19.37
C GLU A 146 -4.36 -21.02 -17.98
N GLY A 147 -5.38 -21.77 -17.53
CA GLY A 147 -5.37 -22.46 -16.24
C GLY A 147 -5.73 -21.58 -15.02
N PRO A 148 -5.54 -22.10 -13.79
CA PRO A 148 -5.80 -21.35 -12.57
C PRO A 148 -4.73 -20.26 -12.34
N PRO A 149 -5.08 -19.14 -11.67
CA PRO A 149 -4.11 -18.10 -11.34
C PRO A 149 -2.99 -18.65 -10.43
N PRO A 150 -1.75 -18.14 -10.55
CA PRO A 150 -0.63 -18.61 -9.74
C PRO A 150 -0.84 -18.31 -8.26
N LEU A 151 -0.33 -19.15 -7.36
CA LEU A 151 -0.56 -19.02 -5.91
C LEU A 151 -0.12 -17.66 -5.35
N ILE A 152 0.89 -17.02 -5.94
CA ILE A 152 1.34 -15.70 -5.50
C ILE A 152 0.29 -14.59 -5.73
N ASP A 153 -0.61 -14.78 -6.69
CA ASP A 153 -1.70 -13.84 -6.98
C ASP A 153 -2.65 -13.66 -5.78
N MET A 154 -2.64 -14.61 -4.83
CA MET A 154 -3.36 -14.50 -3.55
C MET A 154 -2.83 -13.39 -2.64
N PHE A 155 -1.60 -12.91 -2.86
CA PHE A 155 -0.94 -11.88 -2.05
C PHE A 155 -0.76 -10.55 -2.79
N LEU A 156 -1.33 -10.43 -3.99
CA LEU A 156 -1.28 -9.21 -4.79
C LEU A 156 -2.57 -8.42 -4.64
N VAL A 157 -2.43 -7.11 -4.40
CA VAL A 157 -3.57 -6.20 -4.39
C VAL A 157 -3.90 -5.85 -5.83
N LYS A 158 -5.14 -6.15 -6.24
CA LYS A 158 -5.63 -5.86 -7.59
C LYS A 158 -6.34 -4.52 -7.60
N LEU A 159 -5.98 -3.69 -8.57
CA LEU A 159 -6.64 -2.42 -8.84
C LEU A 159 -7.32 -2.47 -10.20
N VAL A 160 -8.32 -1.61 -10.35
CA VAL A 160 -8.99 -1.39 -11.63
C VAL A 160 -8.04 -0.65 -12.55
N ILE A 161 -7.83 -1.22 -13.73
CA ILE A 161 -7.13 -0.56 -14.84
C ILE A 161 -8.13 -0.45 -15.98
N PRO A 162 -8.32 0.74 -16.58
CA PRO A 162 -9.20 0.90 -17.73
C PRO A 162 -8.73 0.03 -18.90
N GLY A 163 -9.67 -0.68 -19.54
CA GLY A 163 -9.40 -1.63 -20.63
C GLY A 163 -9.90 -3.05 -20.36
N PRO A 164 -9.62 -4.00 -21.27
CA PRO A 164 -10.22 -5.35 -21.27
C PRO A 164 -9.79 -6.23 -20.10
N ALA A 165 -8.66 -5.91 -19.44
CA ALA A 165 -8.16 -6.66 -18.29
C ALA A 165 -8.99 -6.45 -17.01
N GLY A 166 -9.73 -5.32 -16.88
CA GLY A 166 -10.64 -5.02 -15.78
C GLY A 166 -9.97 -4.80 -14.41
N LEU A 167 -9.36 -5.85 -13.83
CA LEU A 167 -8.66 -5.86 -12.55
C LEU A 167 -7.30 -6.53 -12.71
N ALA A 168 -6.23 -5.78 -12.48
CA ALA A 168 -4.85 -6.27 -12.59
C ALA A 168 -4.11 -6.14 -11.26
N PRO A 169 -3.18 -7.06 -10.94
CA PRO A 169 -2.32 -6.94 -9.78
C PRO A 169 -1.37 -5.74 -9.98
N VAL A 170 -1.30 -4.85 -9.00
CA VAL A 170 -0.49 -3.62 -9.10
C VAL A 170 0.67 -3.61 -8.10
N PHE A 171 0.46 -4.11 -6.88
CA PHE A 171 1.48 -4.17 -5.84
C PHE A 171 1.21 -5.30 -4.85
N GLY A 172 2.23 -5.69 -4.10
CA GLY A 172 2.14 -6.77 -3.13
C GLY A 172 1.59 -6.34 -1.78
N ILE A 173 1.09 -7.30 -1.00
CA ILE A 173 0.69 -7.08 0.39
C ILE A 173 1.83 -6.44 1.22
N SER A 174 3.09 -6.81 0.95
CA SER A 174 4.30 -6.26 1.57
C SER A 174 4.43 -4.75 1.37
N ASP A 175 4.13 -4.26 0.17
CA ASP A 175 4.23 -2.84 -0.15
C ASP A 175 3.25 -2.03 0.70
N TRP A 176 2.01 -2.52 0.83
CA TRP A 176 1.00 -1.87 1.65
C TRP A 176 1.28 -1.95 3.15
N ILE A 177 1.84 -3.08 3.62
CA ILE A 177 2.31 -3.20 5.02
C ILE A 177 3.27 -2.05 5.33
N MET A 178 4.22 -1.78 4.43
CA MET A 178 5.20 -0.72 4.60
C MET A 178 4.59 0.68 4.48
N VAL A 179 3.64 0.89 3.58
CA VAL A 179 2.88 2.14 3.49
C VAL A 179 2.20 2.47 4.81
N ALA A 180 1.47 1.52 5.39
CA ALA A 180 0.79 1.68 6.67
C ALA A 180 1.77 1.85 7.83
N PHE A 181 2.85 1.06 7.85
CA PHE A 181 3.94 1.17 8.83
C PHE A 181 4.50 2.59 8.87
N PHE A 182 4.90 3.14 7.72
CA PHE A 182 5.50 4.47 7.65
C PHE A 182 4.54 5.57 8.08
N ALA A 183 3.27 5.52 7.66
CA ALA A 183 2.27 6.49 8.08
C ALA A 183 2.06 6.51 9.61
N ILE A 184 2.01 5.33 10.23
CA ILE A 184 1.81 5.20 11.68
C ILE A 184 3.05 5.63 12.46
N VAL A 185 4.24 5.28 11.96
CA VAL A 185 5.50 5.71 12.56
C VAL A 185 5.65 7.23 12.47
N ALA A 186 5.34 7.84 11.31
CA ALA A 186 5.37 9.30 11.15
C ALA A 186 4.42 9.98 12.15
N HIS A 187 3.18 9.48 12.27
CA HIS A 187 2.23 9.95 13.26
C HIS A 187 2.79 9.83 14.70
N ARG A 188 3.34 8.68 15.09
CA ARG A 188 3.89 8.43 16.44
C ARG A 188 4.98 9.43 16.83
N TYR A 189 5.84 9.80 15.89
CA TYR A 189 6.93 10.76 16.13
C TYR A 189 6.54 12.20 15.78
N ALA A 190 5.23 12.47 15.64
CA ALA A 190 4.68 13.78 15.31
C ALA A 190 5.32 14.40 14.06
N ILE A 191 5.69 13.58 13.07
CA ILE A 191 6.17 14.02 11.77
C ILE A 191 4.96 14.11 10.84
N ASN A 192 4.69 15.29 10.30
CA ASN A 192 3.62 15.44 9.32
C ASN A 192 4.02 14.79 7.99
N ASP A 193 3.42 13.63 7.71
CA ASP A 193 3.54 12.87 6.47
C ASP A 193 2.44 13.19 5.47
N ASN A 194 1.44 14.00 5.81
CA ASN A 194 0.39 14.39 4.88
C ASN A 194 0.88 15.51 3.94
N LEU A 195 0.77 15.30 2.64
CA LEU A 195 1.13 16.29 1.62
C LEU A 195 0.04 17.34 1.39
N ILE A 196 -1.21 17.08 1.80
CA ILE A 196 -2.37 17.94 1.50
C ILE A 196 -2.68 18.92 2.65
N GLY A 197 -1.89 18.91 3.73
CA GLY A 197 -2.00 19.92 4.79
C GLY A 197 -1.84 19.35 6.20
N SER A 198 -2.90 19.38 7.00
CA SER A 198 -2.87 19.00 8.41
C SER A 198 -2.47 17.53 8.63
N PRO A 199 -1.82 17.19 9.77
CA PRO A 199 -1.47 15.81 10.10
C PRO A 199 -2.68 14.87 10.07
N GLY A 200 -2.43 13.60 9.70
CA GLY A 200 -3.48 12.58 9.57
C GLY A 200 -4.33 12.39 10.82
N GLU A 201 -3.72 12.44 12.02
CA GLU A 201 -4.45 12.34 13.29
C GLU A 201 -5.49 13.47 13.45
N THR A 202 -5.12 14.71 13.15
CA THR A 202 -6.04 15.85 13.23
C THR A 202 -7.23 15.66 12.29
N LEU A 203 -6.97 15.16 11.08
CA LEU A 203 -8.01 14.86 10.11
C LEU A 203 -8.91 13.69 10.58
N ALA A 204 -8.31 12.65 11.16
CA ALA A 204 -9.04 11.49 11.67
C ALA A 204 -9.98 11.87 12.82
N ARG A 205 -9.51 12.68 13.78
CA ARG A 205 -10.34 13.18 14.90
C ARG A 205 -11.47 14.10 14.44
N GLN A 206 -11.24 14.88 13.40
CA GLN A 206 -12.23 15.79 12.82
C GLN A 206 -13.14 15.11 11.78
N ILE A 207 -12.97 13.81 11.53
CA ILE A 207 -13.71 13.04 10.51
C ILE A 207 -13.62 13.72 9.12
N ARG A 208 -12.48 14.37 8.84
CA ARG A 208 -12.23 15.05 7.56
C ARG A 208 -11.60 14.07 6.57
N ILE A 209 -12.47 13.41 5.82
CA ILE A 209 -12.09 12.49 4.74
C ILE A 209 -11.67 13.30 3.50
N CYS A 210 -10.91 12.69 2.59
CA CYS A 210 -10.44 13.27 1.31
C CYS A 210 -9.39 14.38 1.45
N ARG A 211 -8.70 14.47 2.59
CA ARG A 211 -7.60 15.42 2.79
C ARG A 211 -6.31 14.76 3.27
N TYR A 212 -6.27 13.43 3.30
CA TYR A 212 -5.12 12.68 3.77
C TYR A 212 -4.43 11.97 2.61
N LEU A 213 -3.21 12.41 2.28
CA LEU A 213 -2.34 11.79 1.31
C LEU A 213 -0.95 11.65 1.95
N PRO A 214 -0.66 10.50 2.57
CA PRO A 214 0.63 10.26 3.20
C PRO A 214 1.73 10.12 2.13
N VAL A 215 2.93 10.60 2.46
CA VAL A 215 4.11 10.51 1.59
C VAL A 215 4.39 9.08 1.14
N SER A 216 4.16 8.09 2.01
CA SER A 216 4.35 6.67 1.69
C SER A 216 3.46 6.17 0.55
N VAL A 217 2.21 6.65 0.46
CA VAL A 217 1.31 6.33 -0.66
C VAL A 217 1.79 6.97 -1.96
N VAL A 218 2.30 8.19 -1.90
CA VAL A 218 2.89 8.84 -3.09
C VAL A 218 4.15 8.12 -3.54
N ALA A 219 4.99 7.67 -2.60
CA ALA A 219 6.17 6.88 -2.94
C ALA A 219 5.81 5.57 -3.65
N LEU A 220 4.77 4.87 -3.16
CA LEU A 220 4.25 3.67 -3.83
C LEU A 220 3.69 4.00 -5.23
N PHE A 221 2.93 5.09 -5.37
CA PHE A 221 2.43 5.53 -6.68
C PHE A 221 3.57 5.80 -7.68
N VAL A 222 4.62 6.50 -7.24
CA VAL A 222 5.79 6.77 -8.08
C VAL A 222 6.49 5.46 -8.48
N ALA A 223 6.62 4.49 -7.56
CA ALA A 223 7.17 3.18 -7.88
C ALA A 223 6.38 2.46 -8.98
N ILE A 224 5.05 2.46 -8.86
CA ILE A 224 4.14 1.84 -9.83
C ILE A 224 4.25 2.53 -11.19
N VAL A 225 4.19 3.86 -11.23
CA VAL A 225 4.32 4.62 -12.49
C VAL A 225 5.67 4.41 -13.14
N LEU A 226 6.76 4.38 -12.36
CA LEU A 226 8.10 4.14 -12.88
C LEU A 226 8.25 2.73 -13.44
N ALA A 227 7.69 1.72 -12.78
CA ALA A 227 7.67 0.34 -13.28
C ALA A 227 6.89 0.25 -14.60
N HIS A 228 5.73 0.90 -14.69
CA HIS A 228 4.96 0.96 -15.93
C HIS A 228 5.67 1.73 -17.06
N ALA A 229 6.33 2.86 -16.75
CA ALA A 229 6.99 3.69 -17.75
C ALA A 229 8.27 3.04 -18.30
N THR A 230 9.00 2.31 -17.46
CA THR A 230 10.24 1.63 -17.87
C THR A 230 10.01 0.24 -18.44
N GLY A 231 8.84 -0.37 -18.18
CA GLY A 231 8.57 -1.77 -18.49
C GLY A 231 9.42 -2.76 -17.69
N LEU A 232 10.15 -2.26 -16.68
CA LEU A 232 11.00 -3.06 -15.81
C LEU A 232 10.28 -3.32 -14.49
N PHE A 233 10.50 -4.50 -13.92
CA PHE A 233 10.09 -4.77 -12.54
C PHE A 233 11.01 -4.00 -11.61
N ILE A 234 10.50 -2.91 -11.02
CA ILE A 234 11.26 -2.07 -10.09
C ILE A 234 10.89 -2.47 -8.66
N PRO A 235 11.88 -2.78 -7.80
CA PRO A 235 11.63 -3.05 -6.39
C PRO A 235 11.06 -1.78 -5.73
N ALA A 236 9.81 -1.86 -5.28
CA ALA A 236 9.08 -0.71 -4.76
C ALA A 236 9.55 -0.30 -3.35
N LEU A 237 9.96 -1.28 -2.54
CA LEU A 237 10.33 -1.06 -1.14
C LEU A 237 11.58 -0.17 -0.99
N PRO A 238 12.68 -0.35 -1.76
CA PRO A 238 13.83 0.56 -1.73
C PRO A 238 13.47 1.99 -2.10
N LEU A 239 12.60 2.19 -3.10
CA LEU A 239 12.16 3.52 -3.49
C LEU A 239 11.35 4.19 -2.38
N MET A 240 10.43 3.45 -1.76
CA MET A 240 9.68 3.94 -0.61
C MET A 240 10.59 4.33 0.55
N ALA A 241 11.57 3.49 0.90
CA ALA A 241 12.55 3.80 1.94
C ALA A 241 13.31 5.11 1.64
N LEU A 242 13.79 5.27 0.41
CA LEU A 242 14.52 6.47 -0.02
C LEU A 242 13.66 7.73 0.13
N VAL A 243 12.43 7.72 -0.40
CA VAL A 243 11.51 8.86 -0.32
C VAL A 243 11.19 9.20 1.13
N MET A 244 10.93 8.20 1.98
CA MET A 244 10.63 8.41 3.39
C MET A 244 11.84 8.97 4.16
N PHE A 245 13.05 8.48 3.91
CA PHE A 245 14.25 9.04 4.53
C PHE A 245 14.51 10.47 4.11
N LEU A 246 14.35 10.78 2.82
CA LEU A 246 14.54 12.12 2.30
C LEU A 246 13.51 13.07 2.92
N TRP A 247 12.25 12.64 3.03
CA TRP A 247 11.20 13.40 3.71
C TRP A 247 11.52 13.66 5.18
N TYR A 248 11.95 12.64 5.92
CA TYR A 248 12.32 12.79 7.33
C TYR A 248 13.54 13.71 7.51
N ALA A 249 14.57 13.57 6.67
CA ALA A 249 15.75 14.41 6.70
C ALA A 249 15.40 15.89 6.44
N VAL A 250 14.61 16.16 5.39
CA VAL A 250 14.15 17.53 5.08
C VAL A 250 13.35 18.11 6.24
N ARG A 251 12.40 17.35 6.81
CA ARG A 251 11.61 17.81 7.96
C ARG A 251 12.45 18.07 9.21
N LEU A 252 13.47 17.25 9.46
CA LEU A 252 14.41 17.45 10.57
C LEU A 252 15.24 18.72 10.36
N LEU A 253 15.77 18.94 9.15
CA LEU A 253 16.53 20.16 8.82
C LEU A 253 15.67 21.42 8.94
N LEU A 254 14.42 21.36 8.47
CA LEU A 254 13.47 22.48 8.60
C LEU A 254 13.11 22.76 10.06
N ARG A 255 13.02 21.75 10.92
CA ARG A 255 12.82 21.92 12.38
C ARG A 255 14.04 22.49 13.09
N GLN A 256 15.24 22.24 12.58
CA GLN A 256 16.50 22.72 13.16
C GLN A 256 16.90 24.13 12.71
N ARG A 257 16.09 24.81 11.90
CA ARG A 257 16.16 26.27 11.76
C ARG A 257 15.28 26.91 12.84
N PRO A 258 15.79 27.21 14.05
CA PRO A 258 15.13 28.21 14.88
C PRO A 258 15.23 29.54 14.12
N ASP A 259 14.19 30.35 14.22
CA ASP A 259 14.20 31.72 13.75
C ASP A 259 15.43 32.46 14.30
N LYS A 260 16.46 32.57 13.45
CA LYS A 260 17.37 33.72 13.47
C LYS A 260 16.68 34.82 12.67
N ALA A 261 15.62 35.40 13.22
CA ALA A 261 14.89 36.48 12.55
C ALA A 261 14.16 37.48 13.45
N ASP A 262 14.28 37.41 14.79
CA ASP A 262 13.68 38.42 15.69
C ASP A 262 14.70 38.88 16.75
N ASP A 263 15.84 39.40 16.31
CA ASP A 263 16.74 40.26 17.11
C ASP A 263 17.60 41.09 16.15
N PHE A 264 17.02 42.15 15.56
CA PHE A 264 17.70 43.39 15.13
C PHE A 264 16.66 44.50 14.93
#